data_AF-A0A510TC96-F1
#
_entry.id   AF-A0A510TC96-F1
#
_cell.length_a   1.000
_cell.length_b   1.000
_cell.length_c   1.000
_cell.angle_alpha   90.00
_cell.angle_beta   90.00
_cell.angle_gamma   90.00
#
_symmetry.space_group_name_H-M   'P 1'
#
loop_
_entity.id
_entity.type
_entity.pdbx_description
1 polymer ?
#
loop_
_entity_poly.entity_id
_entity_poly.type
_entity_poly.pdbx_seq_one_letter_code
_entity_poly.pdbx_strand_id
1 'polypeptide(L)'
;MSTYYHGNINGPGHLGAHGRTGDDGPDPETVFRLAEGLLAALRAELPGLAVHGEVIMAALEEAAADGGPPNRGRIRSSLDDIAIGAPAGTGSLAFTQQLAHLLQL
;
A
#
# COMPACT_ATOMS: atom_id res chain seq x y z
N MET A 1 -0.49 36.18 5.66
CA MET A 1 -1.32 34.97 5.56
C MET A 1 -1.32 34.56 4.10
N SER A 2 -0.54 33.53 3.75
CA SER A 2 -0.38 33.09 2.36
C SER A 2 -1.23 31.85 2.11
N THR A 3 -2.24 32.01 1.27
CA THR A 3 -2.99 30.94 0.61
C THR A 3 -2.14 30.37 -0.52
N TYR A 4 -1.82 29.09 -0.48
CA TYR A 4 -1.26 28.37 -1.62
C TYR A 4 -2.37 27.58 -2.31
N TYR A 5 -2.83 28.15 -3.42
CA TYR A 5 -3.65 27.50 -4.43
C TYR A 5 -2.70 27.10 -5.57
N HIS A 6 -2.52 25.80 -5.80
CA HIS A 6 -1.94 25.26 -7.02
C HIS A 6 -3.01 24.45 -7.73
N GLY A 7 -3.43 24.94 -8.90
CA GLY A 7 -4.44 24.28 -9.73
C GLY A 7 -3.84 23.31 -10.74
N ASN A 8 -4.68 22.31 -11.08
CA ASN A 8 -5.02 21.88 -12.46
C ASN A 8 -3.92 21.07 -13.21
N ILE A 9 -4.13 20.03 -14.05
CA ILE A 9 -5.26 19.40 -14.77
C ILE A 9 -4.70 18.10 -15.37
N ASN A 10 -5.40 16.96 -15.31
CA ASN A 10 -5.33 15.89 -16.34
C ASN A 10 -6.47 14.86 -16.17
N GLY A 11 -7.45 14.88 -17.11
CA GLY A 11 -8.19 13.69 -17.55
C GLY A 11 -9.57 13.41 -16.94
N PRO A 12 -10.64 13.26 -17.77
CA PRO A 12 -11.98 12.87 -17.31
C PRO A 12 -12.08 11.34 -17.19
N GLY A 13 -11.84 10.83 -15.98
CA GLY A 13 -12.02 9.41 -15.63
C GLY A 13 -12.94 9.28 -14.43
N HIS A 14 -14.22 9.57 -14.64
CA HIS A 14 -15.27 9.38 -13.65
C HIS A 14 -15.53 7.88 -13.45
N LEU A 15 -14.75 7.23 -12.59
CA LEU A 15 -15.02 5.89 -12.05
C LEU A 15 -14.39 5.81 -10.66
N GLY A 16 -15.24 5.80 -9.63
CA GLY A 16 -14.82 5.63 -8.24
C GLY A 16 -15.12 6.85 -7.37
N ALA A 17 -16.39 7.26 -7.29
CA ALA A 17 -16.88 7.94 -6.11
C ALA A 17 -16.71 6.98 -4.91
N HIS A 18 -15.55 7.01 -4.26
CA HIS A 18 -15.37 6.52 -2.90
C HIS A 18 -15.01 7.70 -2.02
N GLY A 19 -15.71 7.74 -0.89
CA GLY A 19 -15.97 8.92 -0.09
C GLY A 19 -14.70 9.64 0.35
N ARG A 20 -14.78 10.96 0.20
CA ARG A 20 -14.18 11.95 1.07
C ARG A 20 -14.02 11.41 2.50
N THR A 21 -12.83 10.94 2.85
CA THR A 21 -12.42 10.73 4.25
C THR A 21 -11.31 11.73 4.51
N GLY A 22 -11.70 12.89 5.04
CA GLY A 22 -10.75 13.77 5.71
C GLY A 22 -10.43 13.21 7.09
N ASP A 23 -9.16 13.39 7.46
CA ASP A 23 -8.50 13.22 8.76
C ASP A 23 -8.00 11.81 9.20
N ASP A 24 -6.67 11.71 9.23
CA ASP A 24 -5.78 10.76 9.93
C ASP A 24 -5.51 9.35 9.35
N GLY A 25 -5.70 9.14 8.03
CA GLY A 25 -5.30 7.91 7.35
C GLY A 25 -4.28 8.14 6.23
N PRO A 26 -3.32 7.22 5.98
CA PRO A 26 -2.50 7.29 4.78
C PRO A 26 -3.34 7.25 3.51
N ASP A 27 -2.89 7.99 2.49
CA ASP A 27 -3.56 8.06 1.19
C ASP A 27 -3.68 6.66 0.56
N PRO A 28 -4.90 6.17 0.29
CA PRO A 28 -5.13 4.79 -0.14
C PRO A 28 -4.48 4.49 -1.48
N GLU A 29 -4.41 5.46 -2.41
CA GLU A 29 -3.72 5.27 -3.69
C GLU A 29 -2.20 5.09 -3.49
N THR A 30 -1.60 5.87 -2.59
CA THR A 30 -0.18 5.73 -2.23
C THR A 30 0.09 4.38 -1.57
N VAL A 31 -0.78 3.90 -0.68
CA VAL A 31 -0.68 2.56 -0.07
C VAL A 31 -0.70 1.47 -1.17
N PHE A 32 -1.65 1.56 -2.09
CA PHE A 32 -1.80 0.61 -3.19
C PHE A 32 -0.56 0.57 -4.09
N ARG A 33 -0.04 1.73 -4.51
CA ARG A 33 1.16 1.78 -5.36
C ARG A 33 2.38 1.17 -4.68
N LEU A 34 2.54 1.37 -3.37
CA LEU A 34 3.62 0.75 -2.60
C LEU A 34 3.44 -0.77 -2.50
N ALA A 35 2.21 -1.25 -2.32
CA ALA A 35 1.90 -2.68 -2.29
C ALA A 35 2.14 -3.35 -3.65
N GLU A 36 1.79 -2.69 -4.75
CA GLU A 36 2.12 -3.15 -6.11
C GLU A 36 3.64 -3.21 -6.33
N GLY A 37 4.37 -2.17 -5.92
CA GLY A 37 5.83 -2.13 -5.98
C GLY A 37 6.48 -3.25 -5.16
N LEU A 38 5.96 -3.50 -3.95
CA LEU A 38 6.37 -4.63 -3.10
C LEU A 38 6.15 -5.96 -3.80
N LEU A 39 4.95 -6.19 -4.35
CA LEU A 39 4.63 -7.45 -5.04
C LEU A 39 5.49 -7.66 -6.28
N ALA A 40 5.74 -6.61 -7.05
CA ALA A 40 6.63 -6.67 -8.22
C ALA A 40 8.08 -6.98 -7.80
N ALA A 41 8.57 -6.35 -6.74
CA ALA A 41 9.89 -6.61 -6.19
C ALA A 41 10.01 -8.05 -5.68
N LEU A 42 9.01 -8.54 -4.94
CA LEU A 42 8.97 -9.93 -4.45
C LEU A 42 8.95 -10.93 -5.62
N ARG A 43 8.14 -10.71 -6.65
CA ARG A 43 8.11 -11.59 -7.83
C ARG A 43 9.44 -11.62 -8.57
N ALA A 44 10.20 -10.52 -8.56
CA ALA A 44 11.50 -10.42 -9.22
C ALA A 44 12.65 -11.00 -8.38
N GLU A 45 12.69 -10.69 -7.08
CA GLU A 45 13.81 -11.01 -6.18
C GLU A 45 13.58 -12.30 -5.39
N LEU A 46 12.35 -12.54 -4.94
CA LEU A 46 12.00 -13.54 -3.92
C LEU A 46 10.63 -14.18 -4.24
N PRO A 47 10.51 -14.94 -5.35
CA PRO A 47 9.21 -15.44 -5.81
C PRO A 47 8.49 -16.33 -4.79
N GLY A 48 9.22 -16.97 -3.88
CA GLY A 48 8.64 -17.75 -2.77
C GLY A 48 7.88 -16.91 -1.74
N LEU A 49 8.16 -15.61 -1.65
CA LEU A 49 7.50 -14.66 -0.73
C LEU A 49 6.42 -13.82 -1.42
N ALA A 50 6.27 -13.93 -2.74
CA ALA A 50 5.26 -13.18 -3.51
C ALA A 50 3.84 -13.42 -2.99
N VAL A 51 3.56 -14.61 -2.43
CA VAL A 51 2.27 -14.94 -1.81
C VAL A 51 1.89 -13.97 -0.68
N HIS A 52 2.87 -13.48 0.10
CA HIS A 52 2.61 -12.50 1.16
C HIS A 52 2.26 -11.13 0.58
N GLY A 53 2.88 -10.74 -0.54
CA GLY A 53 2.52 -9.53 -1.28
C GLY A 53 1.10 -9.59 -1.85
N GLU A 54 0.68 -10.76 -2.35
CA GLU A 54 -0.70 -10.98 -2.83
C GLU A 54 -1.72 -10.90 -1.69
N VAL A 55 -1.38 -11.41 -0.50
CA VAL A 55 -2.22 -11.28 0.69
C VAL A 55 -2.40 -9.82 1.11
N ILE A 56 -1.35 -9.01 1.02
CA ILE A 56 -1.42 -7.56 1.30
C ILE A 56 -2.34 -6.87 0.29
N MET A 57 -2.17 -7.14 -1.01
CA MET A 57 -3.02 -6.59 -2.06
C MET A 57 -4.50 -6.97 -1.86
N ALA A 58 -4.79 -8.24 -1.60
CA ALA A 58 -6.16 -8.70 -1.35
C ALA A 58 -6.78 -7.99 -0.14
N ALA A 59 -6.03 -7.79 0.95
CA ALA A 59 -6.53 -7.08 2.12
C ALA A 59 -6.81 -5.58 1.86
N LEU A 60 -6.08 -4.96 0.94
CA LEU A 60 -6.32 -3.57 0.51
C LEU A 60 -7.51 -3.49 -0.46
N GLU A 61 -7.66 -4.45 -1.36
CA GLU A 61 -8.80 -4.54 -2.28
C GLU A 61 -10.12 -4.82 -1.54
N GLU A 62 -10.11 -5.74 -0.56
CA GLU A 62 -11.23 -5.99 0.35
C GLU A 62 -11.66 -4.69 1.05
N ALA A 63 -10.69 -3.91 1.55
CA ALA A 63 -10.95 -2.63 2.21
C ALA A 63 -11.56 -1.58 1.28
N ALA A 64 -11.04 -1.50 0.05
CA ALA A 64 -11.54 -0.61 -0.98
C ALA A 64 -12.96 -0.98 -1.42
N ALA A 65 -13.28 -2.28 -1.49
CA ALA A 65 -14.60 -2.78 -1.84
C ALA A 65 -15.63 -2.58 -0.73
N ASP A 66 -15.26 -2.83 0.52
CA ASP A 66 -16.14 -2.69 1.69
C ASP A 66 -16.25 -1.22 2.18
N GLY A 67 -15.41 -0.31 1.66
CA GLY A 67 -15.34 1.09 2.09
C GLY A 67 -14.84 1.25 3.54
N GLY A 68 -14.20 0.22 4.08
CA GLY A 68 -13.72 0.14 5.45
C GLY A 68 -12.19 0.26 5.57
N PRO A 69 -11.65 0.32 6.80
CA PRO A 69 -10.22 0.31 7.00
C PRO A 69 -9.62 -1.05 6.60
N PRO A 70 -8.42 -1.08 6.00
CA PRO A 70 -7.77 -2.33 5.64
C PRO A 70 -7.44 -3.17 6.86
N ASN A 71 -7.40 -4.50 6.67
CA ASN A 71 -7.10 -5.44 7.74
C ASN A 71 -5.60 -5.34 8.13
N ARG A 72 -5.32 -4.38 9.02
CA ARG A 72 -3.96 -4.05 9.49
C ARG A 72 -3.25 -5.24 10.13
N GLY A 73 -3.97 -6.14 10.80
CA GLY A 73 -3.38 -7.34 11.39
C GLY A 73 -2.85 -8.31 10.34
N ARG A 74 -3.65 -8.54 9.28
CA ARG A 74 -3.28 -9.40 8.15
C ARG A 74 -2.13 -8.81 7.33
N ILE A 75 -2.15 -7.49 7.11
CA ILE A 75 -1.06 -6.77 6.44
C ILE A 75 0.23 -6.85 7.28
N ARG A 76 0.16 -6.55 8.57
CA ARG A 76 1.32 -6.61 9.48
C ARG A 76 1.96 -7.99 9.51
N SER A 77 1.16 -9.05 9.64
CA SER A 77 1.69 -10.42 9.65
C SER A 77 2.43 -10.74 8.35
N SER A 78 1.88 -10.33 7.21
CA SER A 78 2.49 -10.58 5.90
C SER A 78 3.78 -9.79 5.71
N LEU A 79 3.83 -8.54 6.19
CA LEU A 79 5.05 -7.72 6.19
C LEU A 79 6.14 -8.30 7.10
N ASP A 80 5.76 -8.87 8.24
CA ASP A 80 6.70 -9.54 9.16
C ASP A 80 7.31 -10.79 8.53
N ASP A 81 6.48 -11.63 7.89
CA ASP A 81 6.95 -12.81 7.14
C ASP A 81 7.92 -12.43 6.01
N ILE A 82 7.63 -11.34 5.28
CA ILE A 82 8.53 -10.80 4.26
C ILE A 82 9.83 -10.28 4.89
N ALA A 83 9.76 -9.55 6.00
CA ALA A 83 10.93 -9.01 6.67
C ALA A 83 11.85 -10.12 7.24
N ILE A 84 11.28 -11.25 7.66
CA ILE A 84 12.04 -12.43 8.10
C ILE A 84 12.69 -13.15 6.91
N GLY A 85 11.96 -13.28 5.80
CA GLY A 85 12.40 -14.04 4.63
C GLY A 85 13.29 -13.27 3.66
N ALA A 86 13.20 -11.94 3.62
CA ALA A 86 13.91 -11.12 2.66
C ALA A 86 15.34 -10.80 3.12
N PRO A 87 16.38 -11.06 2.29
CA PRO A 87 17.74 -10.66 2.62
C PRO A 87 17.87 -9.14 2.68
N ALA A 88 18.76 -8.68 3.56
CA ALA A 88 19.07 -7.26 3.72
C ALA A 88 19.55 -6.63 2.40
N GLY A 89 19.04 -5.43 2.09
CA GLY A 89 19.41 -4.69 0.88
C GLY A 89 18.56 -5.01 -0.36
N THR A 90 17.50 -5.82 -0.24
CA THR A 90 16.52 -6.04 -1.32
C THR A 90 15.54 -4.88 -1.47
N GLY A 91 15.06 -4.67 -2.69
CA GLY A 91 14.01 -3.69 -2.96
C GLY A 91 12.71 -4.03 -2.23
N SER A 92 12.40 -5.32 -2.13
CA SER A 92 11.28 -5.88 -1.38
C SER A 92 11.28 -5.43 0.09
N LEU A 93 12.44 -5.40 0.75
CA LEU A 93 12.55 -4.95 2.14
C LEU A 93 12.34 -3.43 2.27
N ALA A 94 12.83 -2.64 1.31
CA ALA A 94 12.61 -1.20 1.30
C ALA A 94 11.12 -0.85 1.17
N PHE A 95 10.40 -1.52 0.27
CA PHE A 95 8.94 -1.36 0.15
C PHE A 95 8.20 -1.83 1.42
N THR A 96 8.63 -2.94 2.01
CA THR A 96 8.07 -3.47 3.27
C THR A 96 8.15 -2.42 4.38
N GLN A 97 9.32 -1.78 4.54
CA GLN A 97 9.53 -0.73 5.54
C GLN A 97 8.72 0.55 5.25
N GLN A 98 8.65 0.97 3.99
CA GLN A 98 7.83 2.13 3.58
C GLN A 98 6.34 1.89 3.86
N LEU A 99 5.85 0.70 3.56
CA LEU A 99 4.45 0.34 3.74
C LEU A 99 4.10 0.20 5.24
N ALA A 100 4.99 -0.40 6.05
CA ALA A 100 4.85 -0.44 7.50
C ALA A 100 4.83 0.97 8.12
N HIS A 101 5.74 1.86 7.70
CA HIS A 101 5.80 3.23 8.19
C HIS A 101 4.53 4.02 7.85
N LEU A 102 4.07 3.90 6.61
CA LEU A 102 2.91 4.63 6.10
C LEU A 102 1.61 4.14 6.74
N LEU A 103 1.49 2.85 7.05
CA LEU A 103 0.37 2.28 7.82
C LEU A 103 0.52 2.41 9.34
N GLN A 104 1.64 2.97 9.82
CA GLN A 104 2.00 3.11 11.23
C GLN A 104 1.94 1.78 12.00
N LEU A 105 2.54 0.73 11.43
CA LEU A 105 2.54 -0.65 11.96
C LEU A 105 3.79 -1.01 12.79
#